data_AF-A0A955RLF8-F1
#
_entry.id   AF-A0A955RLF8-F1
#
_cell.length_a   1.000
_cell.length_b   1.000
_cell.length_c   1.000
_cell.angle_alpha   90.00
_cell.angle_beta   90.00
_cell.angle_gamma   90.00
#
_symmetry.space_group_name_H-M   'P 1'
#
loop_
_entity.id
_entity.type
_entity.pdbx_description
1 polymer ?
#
loop_
_entity_poly.entity_id
_entity_poly.type
_entity_poly.pdbx_seq_one_letter_code
_entity_poly.pdbx_strand_id
1 'polypeptide(L)'
;MNKKLAFLLYSWGTTSLFIAIIFWLSTVPYLADSNDIYEQSIKTLYRITLYGVLFLLVYRSLLATFRTTVKRLSKWHSKAEKADDTEFVLIIETLLVVIAITISSLIAVVDEFIQIYVDGRFPDPVDILISIMAILLAAILVYSTPSIGELEIALKHKFFDNFFKKRGIK
;
A
#
# COMPACT_ATOMS: atom_id res chain seq x y z
N MET A 1 -13.18 22.20 8.47
CA MET A 1 -12.98 21.09 7.52
C MET A 1 -13.56 19.81 8.10
N ASN A 2 -14.32 19.02 7.35
CA ASN A 2 -14.91 17.76 7.85
C ASN A 2 -13.78 16.78 8.21
N LYS A 3 -13.80 16.20 9.42
CA LYS A 3 -12.72 15.30 9.91
C LYS A 3 -12.45 14.14 8.95
N LYS A 4 -13.49 13.64 8.27
CA LYS A 4 -13.38 12.60 7.24
C LYS A 4 -12.56 13.05 6.04
N LEU A 5 -12.84 14.25 5.53
CA LEU A 5 -12.15 14.82 4.39
C LEU A 5 -10.68 15.09 4.72
N ALA A 6 -10.38 15.57 5.93
CA ALA A 6 -9.01 15.76 6.40
C ALA A 6 -8.20 14.44 6.39
N PHE A 7 -8.81 13.35 6.85
CA PHE A 7 -8.17 12.03 6.86
C PHE A 7 -7.92 11.50 5.44
N LEU A 8 -8.86 11.68 4.52
CA LEU A 8 -8.69 11.28 3.12
C LEU A 8 -7.61 12.08 2.41
N LEU A 9 -7.60 13.41 2.60
CA LEU A 9 -6.55 14.28 2.06
C LEU A 9 -5.18 13.89 2.62
N TYR A 10 -5.09 13.55 3.91
CA TYR A 10 -3.84 13.08 4.49
C TYR A 10 -3.38 11.75 3.85
N SER A 11 -4.28 10.76 3.73
CA SER A 11 -3.91 9.46 3.17
C SER A 11 -3.43 9.59 1.73
N TRP A 12 -4.23 10.22 0.86
CA TRP A 12 -3.86 10.42 -0.53
C TRP A 12 -2.68 11.37 -0.69
N GLY A 13 -2.60 12.43 0.11
CA GLY A 13 -1.49 13.38 0.09
C GLY A 13 -0.15 12.69 0.35
N THR A 14 -0.09 11.76 1.31
CA THR A 14 1.14 10.98 1.55
C THR A 14 1.47 10.02 0.40
N THR A 15 0.47 9.38 -0.23
CA THR A 15 0.68 8.54 -1.41
C THR A 15 1.20 9.37 -2.59
N SER A 16 0.57 10.51 -2.88
CA SER A 16 0.97 11.41 -3.97
C SER A 16 2.35 12.01 -3.74
N LEU A 17 2.68 12.39 -2.49
CA LEU A 17 4.02 12.84 -2.14
C LEU A 17 5.07 11.76 -2.40
N PHE A 18 4.77 10.51 -2.05
CA PHE A 18 5.68 9.39 -2.29
C PHE A 18 5.87 9.09 -3.78
N ILE A 19 4.80 9.18 -4.58
CA ILE A 19 4.88 9.09 -6.05
C ILE A 19 5.77 10.20 -6.62
N ALA A 20 5.60 11.44 -6.14
CA ALA A 20 6.44 12.55 -6.56
C ALA A 20 7.92 12.33 -6.20
N ILE A 21 8.20 11.73 -5.04
CA ILE A 21 9.55 11.34 -4.63
C ILE A 21 10.11 10.29 -5.59
N ILE A 22 9.36 9.25 -5.95
CA ILE A 22 9.80 8.22 -6.91
C ILE A 22 10.17 8.87 -8.25
N PHE A 23 9.27 9.67 -8.83
CA PHE A 23 9.54 10.32 -10.11
C PHE A 23 10.70 11.31 -10.04
N TRP A 24 10.86 12.03 -8.92
CA TRP A 24 12.00 12.91 -8.72
C TRP A 24 13.32 12.13 -8.65
N LEU A 25 13.34 10.97 -8.00
CA LEU A 25 14.54 10.13 -7.96
C LEU A 25 14.90 9.57 -9.33
N SER A 26 13.90 9.28 -10.16
CA SER A 26 14.10 8.81 -11.54
C SER A 26 14.68 9.87 -12.47
N THR A 27 14.59 11.17 -12.13
CA THR A 27 15.24 12.24 -12.91
C THR A 27 16.69 12.49 -12.52
N VAL A 28 17.22 11.83 -11.48
CA VAL A 28 18.62 12.00 -11.07
C VAL A 28 19.54 11.21 -12.01
N PRO A 29 20.47 11.86 -12.75
CA PRO A 29 21.28 11.19 -13.77
C PRO A 29 22.35 10.25 -13.17
N TYR A 30 22.81 10.52 -11.94
CA TYR A 30 23.95 9.83 -11.32
C TYR A 30 23.70 8.39 -10.83
N LEU A 31 22.48 7.83 -10.94
CA LEU A 31 22.31 6.37 -10.74
C LEU A 31 22.36 5.58 -12.05
N ALA A 32 23.17 6.05 -13.01
CA ALA A 32 23.36 5.41 -14.30
C ALA A 32 23.95 4.00 -14.17
N ASP A 33 23.70 3.20 -15.20
CA ASP A 33 23.99 1.76 -15.25
C ASP A 33 25.50 1.51 -15.10
N SER A 34 25.87 0.81 -14.03
CA SER A 34 27.24 0.38 -13.80
C SER A 34 27.33 -1.14 -13.92
N ASN A 35 28.47 -1.62 -14.41
CA ASN A 35 28.73 -3.07 -14.54
C ASN A 35 29.11 -3.72 -13.20
N ASP A 36 29.08 -2.98 -12.08
CA ASP A 36 29.41 -3.54 -10.77
C ASP A 36 28.18 -4.26 -10.19
N ILE A 37 28.37 -5.54 -9.86
CA ILE A 37 27.37 -6.41 -9.25
C ILE A 37 26.83 -5.81 -7.95
N TYR A 38 27.69 -5.14 -7.18
CA TYR A 38 27.29 -4.51 -5.91
C TYR A 38 26.31 -3.35 -6.15
N GLU A 39 26.58 -2.49 -7.11
CA GLU A 39 25.71 -1.36 -7.43
C GLU A 39 24.38 -1.82 -8.02
N GLN A 40 24.39 -2.83 -8.90
CA GLN A 40 23.17 -3.43 -9.45
C GLN A 40 22.29 -4.07 -8.35
N SER A 41 22.91 -4.72 -7.37
CA SER A 41 22.20 -5.31 -6.23
C SER A 41 21.55 -4.23 -5.35
N ILE A 42 22.27 -3.13 -5.08
CA ILE A 42 21.73 -1.99 -4.31
C ILE A 42 20.57 -1.33 -5.06
N LYS A 43 20.71 -1.11 -6.37
CA LYS A 43 19.65 -0.58 -7.25
C LYS A 43 18.40 -1.47 -7.19
N THR A 44 18.58 -2.79 -7.27
CA THR A 44 17.49 -3.78 -7.19
C THR A 44 16.78 -3.72 -5.84
N LEU A 45 17.52 -3.79 -4.73
CA LEU A 45 16.96 -3.71 -3.37
C LEU A 45 16.21 -2.40 -3.13
N TYR A 46 16.76 -1.30 -3.65
CA TYR A 46 16.15 0.01 -3.59
C TYR A 46 14.81 0.05 -4.33
N ARG A 47 14.75 -0.43 -5.58
CA ARG A 47 13.51 -0.52 -6.35
C ARG A 47 12.48 -1.41 -5.64
N ILE A 48 12.89 -2.57 -5.13
CA ILE A 48 12.00 -3.47 -4.38
C ILE A 48 11.37 -2.72 -3.19
N THR A 49 12.18 -1.98 -2.44
CA THR A 49 11.71 -1.22 -1.28
C THR A 49 10.75 -0.11 -1.68
N LEU A 50 11.09 0.70 -2.68
CA LEU A 50 10.25 1.80 -3.16
C LEU A 50 8.88 1.30 -3.63
N TYR A 51 8.85 0.32 -4.52
CA TYR A 51 7.60 -0.15 -5.11
C TYR A 51 6.77 -0.98 -4.14
N GLY A 52 7.40 -1.70 -3.21
CA GLY A 52 6.71 -2.33 -2.08
C GLY A 52 6.02 -1.29 -1.18
N VAL A 53 6.71 -0.21 -0.80
CA VAL A 53 6.12 0.88 0.00
C VAL A 53 5.03 1.62 -0.76
N LEU A 54 5.23 1.89 -2.05
CA LEU A 54 4.22 2.51 -2.91
C LEU A 54 2.93 1.70 -2.90
N PHE A 55 3.02 0.38 -3.11
CA PHE A 55 1.86 -0.51 -3.06
C PHE A 55 1.11 -0.39 -1.73
N LEU A 56 1.83 -0.44 -0.59
CA LEU A 56 1.22 -0.31 0.74
C LEU A 56 0.50 1.04 0.92
N LEU A 57 1.08 2.13 0.43
CA LEU A 57 0.49 3.46 0.51
C LEU A 57 -0.75 3.59 -0.39
N VAL A 58 -0.72 3.03 -1.61
CA VAL A 58 -1.86 3.00 -2.52
C VAL A 58 -2.99 2.18 -1.92
N TYR A 59 -2.70 0.95 -1.46
CA TYR A 59 -3.67 0.07 -0.81
C TYR A 59 -4.31 0.74 0.41
N ARG A 60 -3.49 1.35 1.29
CA ARG A 60 -3.99 2.09 2.47
C ARG A 60 -4.94 3.22 2.08
N SER A 61 -4.61 3.99 1.05
CA SER A 61 -5.43 5.14 0.62
C SER A 61 -6.73 4.72 -0.05
N LEU A 62 -6.71 3.62 -0.81
CA LEU A 62 -7.92 2.98 -1.34
C LEU A 62 -8.80 2.46 -0.21
N LEU A 63 -8.23 1.76 0.77
CA LEU A 63 -8.95 1.26 1.93
C LEU A 63 -9.57 2.38 2.77
N ALA A 64 -8.82 3.46 3.01
CA ALA A 64 -9.32 4.65 3.70
C ALA A 64 -10.53 5.27 2.97
N THR A 65 -10.41 5.43 1.65
CA THR A 65 -11.50 5.95 0.80
C THR A 65 -12.73 5.06 0.92
N PHE A 66 -12.54 3.75 0.77
CA PHE A 66 -13.62 2.78 0.81
C PHE A 66 -14.35 2.77 2.17
N ARG A 67 -13.61 2.73 3.28
CA ARG A 67 -14.16 2.78 4.65
C ARG A 67 -14.96 4.06 4.92
N THR A 68 -14.56 5.19 4.35
CA THR A 68 -15.30 6.45 4.55
C THR A 68 -16.58 6.56 3.73
N THR A 69 -16.64 5.88 2.57
CA THR A 69 -17.77 5.94 1.63
C THR A 69 -18.85 4.92 1.98
N VAL A 70 -18.48 3.69 2.35
CA VAL A 70 -19.45 2.62 2.60
C VAL A 70 -19.83 2.56 4.08
N LYS A 71 -20.98 3.17 4.42
CA LYS A 71 -21.52 3.19 5.80
C LYS A 71 -21.83 1.79 6.35
N ARG A 72 -22.20 0.84 5.48
CA ARG A 72 -22.59 -0.53 5.85
C ARG A 72 -21.48 -1.28 6.59
N LEU A 73 -20.22 -0.95 6.30
CA LEU A 73 -19.06 -1.54 6.98
C LEU A 73 -18.81 -0.99 8.38
N SER A 74 -19.55 0.04 8.83
CA SER A 74 -19.29 0.71 10.11
C SER A 74 -20.13 0.20 11.29
N LYS A 75 -21.22 -0.54 11.06
CA LYS A 75 -22.11 -1.02 12.14
C LYS A 75 -22.77 -2.35 11.77
N TRP A 76 -22.63 -3.34 12.65
CA TRP A 76 -23.24 -4.66 12.51
C TRP A 76 -24.52 -4.71 13.36
N HIS A 77 -25.62 -5.18 12.79
CA HIS A 77 -26.91 -5.25 13.49
C HIS A 77 -27.28 -6.65 13.99
N SER A 78 -26.76 -7.74 13.39
CA SER A 78 -27.02 -9.12 13.85
C SER A 78 -25.86 -10.11 13.60
N LYS A 79 -25.92 -11.31 14.22
CA LYS A 79 -24.93 -12.40 14.03
C LYS A 79 -25.02 -13.10 12.67
N ALA A 80 -26.19 -13.10 12.02
CA ALA A 80 -26.36 -13.65 10.68
C ALA A 80 -25.79 -12.68 9.63
N GLU A 81 -26.09 -11.37 9.76
CA GLU A 81 -25.49 -10.32 8.94
C GLU A 81 -23.96 -10.30 9.03
N LYS A 82 -23.39 -10.67 10.19
CA LYS A 82 -21.93 -10.81 10.37
C LYS A 82 -21.28 -11.80 9.39
N ALA A 83 -21.95 -12.90 9.05
CA ALA A 83 -21.39 -13.90 8.12
C ALA A 83 -21.39 -13.36 6.68
N ASP A 84 -22.55 -12.86 6.23
CA ASP A 84 -22.72 -12.28 4.89
C ASP A 84 -21.81 -11.05 4.69
N ASP A 85 -21.66 -10.21 5.73
CA ASP A 85 -20.76 -9.05 5.68
C ASP A 85 -19.28 -9.46 5.61
N THR A 86 -18.91 -10.63 6.14
CA THR A 86 -17.52 -11.12 6.07
C THR A 86 -17.13 -11.50 4.65
N GLU A 87 -18.01 -12.19 3.92
CA GLU A 87 -17.78 -12.53 2.51
C GLU A 87 -17.71 -11.27 1.64
N PHE A 88 -18.62 -10.32 1.88
CA PHE A 88 -18.62 -9.04 1.17
C PHE A 88 -17.33 -8.25 1.42
N VAL A 89 -16.85 -8.21 2.66
CA VAL A 89 -15.57 -7.58 3.03
C VAL A 89 -14.41 -8.24 2.30
N LEU A 90 -14.35 -9.57 2.27
CA LEU A 90 -13.28 -10.32 1.58
C LEU A 90 -13.25 -10.02 0.08
N ILE A 91 -14.42 -9.99 -0.57
CA ILE A 91 -14.54 -9.68 -2.00
C ILE A 91 -13.99 -8.28 -2.28
N ILE A 92 -14.37 -7.30 -1.46
CA ILE A 92 -13.92 -5.93 -1.66
C ILE A 92 -12.44 -5.77 -1.36
N GLU A 93 -11.93 -6.37 -0.28
CA GLU A 93 -10.51 -6.35 0.03
C GLU A 93 -9.68 -6.91 -1.12
N THR A 94 -10.11 -8.04 -1.67
CA THR A 94 -9.49 -8.65 -2.85
C THR A 94 -9.51 -7.69 -4.03
N LEU A 95 -10.65 -7.05 -4.31
CA LEU A 95 -10.77 -6.07 -5.38
C LEU A 95 -9.86 -4.85 -5.15
N LEU A 96 -9.75 -4.34 -3.91
CA LEU A 96 -8.87 -3.24 -3.57
C LEU A 96 -7.39 -3.62 -3.74
N VAL A 97 -6.99 -4.85 -3.40
CA VAL A 97 -5.64 -5.36 -3.66
C VAL A 97 -5.36 -5.38 -5.16
N VAL A 98 -6.29 -5.93 -5.97
CA VAL A 98 -6.13 -5.96 -7.44
C VAL A 98 -5.98 -4.56 -8.01
N ILE A 99 -6.83 -3.60 -7.61
CA ILE A 99 -6.73 -2.21 -8.05
C ILE A 99 -5.39 -1.59 -7.62
N ALA A 100 -4.93 -1.85 -6.39
CA ALA A 100 -3.65 -1.35 -5.90
C ALA A 100 -2.46 -1.92 -6.69
N ILE A 101 -2.49 -3.21 -7.04
CA ILE A 101 -1.49 -3.83 -7.92
C ILE A 101 -1.50 -3.13 -9.28
N THR A 102 -2.67 -2.97 -9.91
CA THR A 102 -2.77 -2.33 -11.23
C THR A 102 -2.24 -0.90 -11.22
N ILE A 103 -2.63 -0.07 -10.25
CA ILE A 103 -2.17 1.32 -10.14
C ILE A 103 -0.66 1.37 -9.92
N SER A 104 -0.13 0.56 -9.01
CA SER A 104 1.30 0.58 -8.69
C SER A 104 2.15 0.09 -9.86
N SER A 105 1.69 -0.92 -10.60
CA SER A 105 2.36 -1.42 -11.81
C SER A 105 2.33 -0.39 -12.93
N LEU A 106 1.22 0.34 -13.12
CA LEU A 106 1.15 1.44 -14.09
C LEU A 106 2.13 2.55 -13.73
N ILE A 107 2.25 2.91 -12.44
CA ILE A 107 3.25 3.89 -11.99
C ILE A 107 4.67 3.41 -12.30
N ALA A 108 4.98 2.13 -12.08
CA ALA A 108 6.28 1.55 -12.41
C ALA A 108 6.62 1.65 -13.91
N VAL A 109 5.65 1.39 -14.78
CA VAL A 109 5.83 1.54 -16.24
C VAL A 109 6.03 3.01 -16.63
N VAL A 110 5.25 3.93 -16.04
CA VAL A 110 5.39 5.37 -16.30
C VAL A 110 6.73 5.90 -15.82
N ASP A 111 7.19 5.45 -14.65
CA ASP A 111 8.49 5.80 -14.09
C ASP A 111 9.63 5.44 -15.05
N GLU A 112 9.63 4.22 -15.57
CA GLU A 112 10.63 3.77 -16.54
C GLU A 112 10.55 4.54 -17.86
N PHE A 113 9.34 4.88 -18.31
CA PHE A 113 9.14 5.71 -19.48
C PHE A 113 9.68 7.13 -19.30
N ILE A 114 9.59 7.72 -18.11
CA ILE A 114 10.15 9.05 -17.80
C ILE A 114 11.67 9.04 -17.92
N GLN A 115 12.34 7.94 -17.57
CA GLN A 115 13.80 7.84 -17.64
C GLN A 115 14.36 8.02 -19.06
N ILE A 116 13.55 7.77 -20.11
CA ILE A 116 13.92 8.01 -21.52
C ILE A 116 14.29 9.48 -21.78
N TYR A 117 13.71 10.41 -21.01
CA TYR A 117 13.93 11.85 -21.15
C TYR A 117 15.07 12.37 -20.28
N VAL A 118 15.81 11.50 -19.59
CA VAL A 118 16.90 11.88 -18.69
C VAL A 118 18.23 11.54 -19.37
N ASP A 119 19.07 12.55 -19.58
CA ASP A 119 20.36 12.37 -20.25
C ASP A 119 21.23 11.33 -19.51
N GLY A 120 21.75 10.36 -20.26
CA GLY A 120 22.59 9.29 -19.72
C GLY A 120 21.85 8.12 -19.07
N ARG A 121 20.50 8.10 -19.12
CA ARG A 121 19.68 6.96 -18.71
C ARG A 121 19.21 6.17 -19.92
N PHE A 122 19.17 4.85 -19.76
CA PHE A 122 18.52 3.95 -20.70
C PHE A 122 17.46 3.16 -19.93
N PRO A 123 16.22 3.08 -20.46
CA PRO A 123 15.20 2.27 -19.82
C PRO A 123 15.61 0.80 -19.87
N ASP A 124 15.50 0.11 -18.74
CA ASP A 124 15.74 -1.32 -18.64
C ASP A 124 14.41 -2.03 -18.31
N PRO A 125 13.86 -2.85 -19.24
CA PRO A 125 12.63 -3.60 -18.96
C PRO A 125 12.76 -4.54 -17.74
N VAL A 126 13.97 -4.95 -17.36
CA VAL A 126 14.21 -5.76 -16.15
C VAL A 126 13.82 -4.98 -14.89
N ASP A 127 14.04 -3.66 -14.86
CA ASP A 127 13.67 -2.81 -13.73
C ASP A 127 12.15 -2.76 -13.51
N ILE A 128 11.36 -2.78 -14.59
CA ILE A 128 9.89 -2.88 -14.51
C ILE A 128 9.50 -4.22 -13.89
N LEU A 129 10.12 -5.33 -14.32
CA LEU A 129 9.84 -6.66 -13.79
C LEU A 129 10.15 -6.76 -12.30
N ILE A 130 11.31 -6.24 -11.86
CA ILE A 130 11.69 -6.17 -10.44
C ILE A 130 10.64 -5.39 -9.64
N SER A 131 10.18 -4.25 -10.18
CA SER A 131 9.18 -3.41 -9.53
C SER A 131 7.83 -4.13 -9.39
N ILE A 132 7.39 -4.84 -10.44
CA ILE A 132 6.17 -5.66 -10.41
C ILE A 132 6.31 -6.82 -9.40
N MET A 133 7.45 -7.50 -9.37
CA MET A 133 7.70 -8.57 -8.39
C MET A 133 7.61 -8.06 -6.96
N ALA A 134 8.16 -6.87 -6.68
CA ALA A 134 8.07 -6.23 -5.37
C ALA A 134 6.62 -5.89 -4.98
N ILE A 135 5.84 -5.36 -5.93
CA ILE A 135 4.41 -5.07 -5.73
C ILE A 135 3.64 -6.37 -5.41
N LEU A 136 3.90 -7.44 -6.15
CA LEU A 136 3.24 -8.73 -5.93
C LEU A 136 3.64 -9.35 -4.59
N LEU A 137 4.90 -9.27 -4.20
CA LEU A 137 5.37 -9.75 -2.90
C LEU A 137 4.70 -8.97 -1.76
N ALA A 138 4.63 -7.65 -1.86
CA ALA A 138 3.91 -6.82 -0.89
C ALA A 138 2.40 -7.13 -0.87
N ALA A 139 1.79 -7.40 -2.02
CA ALA A 139 0.40 -7.80 -2.13
C ALA A 139 0.11 -9.15 -1.45
N ILE A 140 0.98 -10.14 -1.63
CA ILE A 140 0.89 -11.43 -0.93
C ILE A 140 0.94 -11.20 0.58
N LEU A 141 1.86 -10.37 1.06
CA LEU A 141 1.96 -10.05 2.49
C LEU A 141 0.68 -9.40 3.02
N VAL A 142 0.16 -8.39 2.32
CA VAL A 142 -1.09 -7.70 2.69
C VAL A 142 -2.28 -8.65 2.68
N TYR A 143 -2.40 -9.49 1.66
CA TYR A 143 -3.48 -10.48 1.55
C TYR A 143 -3.39 -11.56 2.63
N SER A 144 -2.17 -11.95 3.01
CA SER A 144 -1.93 -12.96 4.05
C SER A 144 -2.21 -12.44 5.47
N THR A 145 -2.16 -11.12 5.68
CA THR A 145 -2.47 -10.50 6.96
C THR A 145 -3.87 -9.86 6.91
N PRO A 146 -4.92 -10.46 7.49
CA PRO A 146 -6.26 -9.87 7.49
C PRO A 146 -6.25 -8.52 8.23
N SER A 147 -6.19 -7.43 7.44
CA SER A 147 -5.86 -6.09 7.93
C SER A 147 -7.06 -5.36 8.55
N ILE A 148 -8.29 -5.86 8.32
CA ILE A 148 -9.52 -5.11 8.59
C ILE A 148 -10.40 -5.73 9.67
N GLY A 149 -10.19 -7.00 10.04
CA GLY A 149 -11.01 -7.68 11.06
C GLY A 149 -10.22 -8.07 12.31
N GLU A 150 -9.22 -8.92 12.17
CA GLU A 150 -8.69 -9.68 13.31
C GLU A 150 -7.65 -8.91 14.11
N LEU A 151 -6.79 -8.12 13.46
CA LEU A 151 -5.74 -7.36 14.14
C LEU A 151 -6.32 -6.25 15.02
N GLU A 152 -7.37 -5.56 14.55
CA GLU A 152 -8.05 -4.53 15.33
C GLU A 152 -8.84 -5.15 16.49
N ILE A 153 -9.52 -6.29 16.27
CA ILE A 153 -10.23 -7.01 17.35
C ILE A 153 -9.24 -7.58 18.37
N ALA A 154 -8.13 -8.19 17.93
CA ALA A 154 -7.10 -8.76 18.80
C ALA A 154 -6.36 -7.67 19.59
N LEU A 155 -6.01 -6.55 18.95
CA LEU A 155 -5.43 -5.40 19.63
C LEU A 155 -6.42 -4.81 20.63
N LYS A 156 -7.69 -4.62 20.24
CA LYS A 156 -8.71 -4.08 21.14
C LYS A 156 -8.92 -4.98 22.35
N HIS A 157 -9.02 -6.29 22.17
CA HIS A 157 -9.16 -7.24 23.28
C HIS A 157 -7.94 -7.18 24.21
N LYS A 158 -6.73 -7.25 23.65
CA LYS A 158 -5.48 -7.27 24.43
C LYS A 158 -5.20 -5.93 25.14
N PHE A 159 -5.58 -4.81 24.54
CA PHE A 159 -5.39 -3.49 25.14
C PHE A 159 -6.45 -3.20 26.20
N PHE A 160 -7.73 -3.49 25.93
CA PHE A 160 -8.81 -3.27 26.90
C PHE A 160 -8.74 -4.23 28.08
N ASP A 161 -8.43 -5.51 27.88
CA ASP A 161 -8.26 -6.46 28.98
C ASP A 161 -7.12 -6.04 29.90
N ASN A 162 -5.98 -5.62 29.34
CA ASN A 162 -4.86 -5.14 30.15
C ASN A 162 -5.16 -3.80 30.84
N PHE A 163 -5.93 -2.92 30.21
CA PHE A 163 -6.27 -1.61 30.78
C PHE A 163 -7.28 -1.73 31.94
N PHE A 164 -8.33 -2.54 31.78
CA PHE A 164 -9.32 -2.77 32.83
C PHE A 164 -8.74 -3.59 33.99
N LYS A 165 -7.93 -4.62 33.69
CA LYS A 165 -7.25 -5.43 34.71
C LYS A 165 -6.26 -4.62 35.55
N LYS A 166 -5.60 -3.61 34.97
CA LYS A 166 -4.73 -2.67 35.73
C LYS A 166 -5.48 -1.67 36.59
N ARG A 167 -6.75 -1.37 36.29
CA ARG A 167 -7.54 -0.36 37.04
C ARG A 167 -8.47 -0.94 38.09
N GLY A 168 -8.55 -2.27 38.23
CA GLY A 168 -9.39 -2.92 39.26
C GLY A 168 -10.89 -2.69 39.07
N ILE A 169 -11.29 -2.23 37.88
CA ILE A 169 -12.69 -2.06 37.51
C ILE A 169 -13.15 -3.42 36.98
N LYS A 170 -13.93 -4.14 37.79
CA LYS A 170 -14.63 -5.36 37.38
C LYS A 170 -15.79 -5.02 36.44
#